data_AF-A0A259DQ30-F1
#
_entry.id   AF-A0A259DQ30-F1
#
_cell.length_a   1.000
_cell.length_b   1.000
_cell.length_c   1.000
_cell.angle_alpha   90.00
_cell.angle_beta   90.00
_cell.angle_gamma   90.00
#
_symmetry.space_group_name_H-M   'P 1'
#
loop_
_entity.id
_entity.type
_entity.pdbx_description
1 polymer ?
#
loop_
_entity_poly.entity_id
_entity_poly.type
_entity_poly.pdbx_seq_one_letter_code
_entity_poly.pdbx_strand_id
1 'polypeptide(L)'
;MSRKPYSIFAIIRALVTSKHRYRLRDLPRFFSEAREYIRLGGKIDGVFPIVFERTATAGSATGHYFHQDLLVANFIHRTRPNKHLDVGSRIDGFVAHVASFMSIDVLDVRQLPCTGHSNIKFVQADLMKPIDPEWMDKYDSISCLHAIEHFGLGRYGDALDPEGYIKGFQNLLRLLKRGGRLYISIPIASENAVEFNAHRKFHPLDILGWPTNGHHINLTRFDYVDDAGNLHQNASLLNESLKFQYGCGIYTFEKSPNPINLVSLNNGPDSAAGLEGPKISFLMDPDNAEGAGSFYQRPFIAMLVAKQLRLPFLNASNRHSAVHYKEDSFQEINRDWEGIFGFLGEVAELEQPCPYLDLHMPAIAGQTYHLPFDTAYEFLNSMSAHEREPLLESARESFRENLKTKCPHLIPTPQDGTIIALHLRDRSAGDPLPTRRLLPWQMFSVDYGLPDNNPGYYSRLYANAVNSIVIEHNIQKPILQIHSTGKASSFKQLISLLNPGIEVQLLLNDHPPKSFIAMIYADILIASHSSFSWLPMLLNDGPKYIRKNFRHFLPANTQILEEVLLKDKSIPEQMLIKLNMRIRYWLFKRFNLVRYQD
;
A
#
# COMPACT_ATOMS: atom_id res chain seq x y z
N MET A 1 7.78 43.80 64.22
CA MET A 1 6.45 43.82 63.59
C MET A 1 5.97 42.40 63.38
N SER A 2 4.75 42.11 63.81
CA SER A 2 4.18 40.78 64.04
C SER A 2 4.07 39.94 62.76
N ARG A 3 4.65 38.73 62.80
CA ARG A 3 4.47 37.69 61.78
C ARG A 3 3.03 37.20 61.87
N LYS A 4 2.17 37.63 60.94
CA LYS A 4 0.82 37.06 60.80
C LYS A 4 0.95 35.57 60.49
N PRO A 5 0.21 34.68 61.17
CA PRO A 5 0.15 33.28 60.78
C PRO A 5 -0.36 33.20 59.34
N TYR A 6 0.25 32.31 58.55
CA TYR A 6 -0.10 32.06 57.16
C TYR A 6 -1.62 32.00 57.02
N SER A 7 -2.19 33.00 56.35
CA SER A 7 -3.64 33.10 56.22
C SER A 7 -4.12 31.90 55.42
N ILE A 8 -5.08 31.16 55.95
CA ILE A 8 -5.87 30.16 55.23
C ILE A 8 -6.30 30.70 53.85
N PHE A 9 -6.50 32.03 53.71
CA PHE A 9 -6.81 32.67 52.44
C PHE A 9 -5.69 32.62 51.39
N ALA A 10 -4.41 32.61 51.75
CA ALA A 10 -3.32 32.49 50.77
C ALA A 10 -3.27 31.08 50.17
N ILE A 11 -3.53 30.08 51.01
CA ILE A 11 -3.67 28.67 50.63
C ILE A 11 -4.92 28.49 49.79
N ILE A 12 -6.08 29.00 50.24
CA ILE A 12 -7.34 28.97 49.47
C ILE A 12 -7.15 29.68 48.13
N ARG A 13 -6.47 30.83 48.09
CA ARG A 13 -6.19 31.54 46.85
C ARG A 13 -5.34 30.69 45.91
N ALA A 14 -4.25 30.09 46.38
CA ALA A 14 -3.46 29.15 45.58
C ALA A 14 -4.29 27.94 45.12
N LEU A 15 -5.18 27.42 45.97
CA LEU A 15 -6.10 26.32 45.67
C LEU A 15 -7.14 26.69 44.60
N VAL A 16 -7.58 27.94 44.57
CA VAL A 16 -8.60 28.46 43.64
C VAL A 16 -7.99 28.96 42.33
N THR A 17 -6.76 29.49 42.35
CA THR A 17 -6.10 30.05 41.15
C THR A 17 -5.29 29.03 40.35
N SER A 18 -5.06 27.84 40.88
CA SER A 18 -4.38 26.76 40.14
C SER A 18 -5.33 26.09 39.16
N LYS A 19 -4.89 25.95 37.91
CA LYS A 19 -5.60 25.19 36.86
C LYS A 19 -5.67 23.68 37.12
N HIS A 20 -4.99 23.18 38.15
CA HIS A 20 -4.87 21.74 38.43
C HIS A 20 -5.84 21.33 39.56
N ARG A 21 -6.62 20.26 39.35
CA ARG A 21 -7.49 19.68 40.38
C ARG A 21 -6.62 19.18 41.54
N TYR A 22 -6.64 19.90 42.68
CA TYR A 22 -5.95 19.45 43.88
C TYR A 22 -6.50 18.13 44.38
N ARG A 23 -5.60 17.20 44.71
CA ARG A 23 -5.94 16.07 45.57
C ARG A 23 -5.88 16.59 47.01
N LEU A 24 -7.01 17.01 47.58
CA LEU A 24 -7.11 17.57 48.94
C LEU A 24 -6.43 16.69 50.01
N ARG A 25 -6.31 15.38 49.74
CA ARG A 25 -5.62 14.40 50.58
C ARG A 25 -4.12 14.66 50.82
N ASP A 26 -3.46 15.41 49.93
CA ASP A 26 -2.00 15.62 49.99
C ASP A 26 -1.61 16.92 50.74
N LEU A 27 -2.59 17.77 51.07
CA LEU A 27 -2.40 19.03 51.80
C LEU A 27 -1.97 18.87 53.27
N PRO A 28 -2.50 17.93 54.07
CA PRO A 28 -2.06 17.75 55.46
C PRO A 28 -0.55 17.48 55.56
N ARG A 29 -0.02 16.72 54.60
CA ARG A 29 1.40 16.41 54.50
C ARG A 29 2.22 17.63 54.08
N PHE A 30 1.76 18.40 53.09
CA PHE A 30 2.39 19.67 52.70
C PHE A 30 2.59 20.60 53.90
N PHE A 31 1.58 20.73 54.76
CA PHE A 31 1.69 21.55 55.98
C PHE A 31 2.65 20.96 57.02
N SER A 32 2.65 19.63 57.19
CA SER A 32 3.60 18.95 58.07
C SER A 32 5.04 19.21 57.63
N GLU A 33 5.31 19.08 56.33
CA GLU A 33 6.65 19.24 55.75
C GLU A 33 7.09 20.72 55.75
N ALA A 34 6.17 21.67 55.55
CA ALA A 34 6.48 23.10 55.68
C ALA A 34 6.85 23.49 57.13
N ARG A 35 6.18 22.92 58.13
CA ARG A 35 6.53 23.12 59.55
C ARG A 35 7.87 22.49 59.88
N GLU A 36 8.11 21.29 59.37
CA GLU A 36 9.38 20.60 59.53
C GLU A 36 10.55 21.39 58.92
N TYR A 37 10.37 21.92 57.71
CA TYR A 37 11.35 22.76 57.04
C TYR A 37 11.72 24.00 57.88
N ILE A 38 10.73 24.67 58.49
CA ILE A 38 10.96 25.79 59.41
C ILE A 38 11.68 25.32 60.68
N ARG A 39 11.28 24.17 61.24
CA ARG A 39 11.92 23.59 62.45
C ARG A 39 13.40 23.28 62.21
N LEU A 40 13.76 22.84 61.00
CA LEU A 40 15.13 22.62 60.57
C LEU A 40 15.91 23.91 60.26
N GLY A 41 15.33 25.10 60.54
CA GLY A 41 15.96 26.40 60.33
C GLY A 41 15.73 27.03 58.95
N GLY A 42 14.92 26.39 58.11
CA GLY A 42 14.55 26.90 56.79
C GLY A 42 13.65 28.14 56.86
N LYS A 43 13.81 29.04 55.88
CA LYS A 43 13.00 30.26 55.76
C LYS A 43 12.09 30.13 54.53
N ILE A 44 10.78 30.33 54.70
CA ILE A 44 9.80 30.30 53.60
C ILE A 44 9.36 31.72 53.28
N ASP A 45 9.78 32.23 52.12
CA ASP A 45 9.45 33.57 51.63
C ASP A 45 8.17 33.61 50.75
N GLY A 46 7.70 32.46 50.25
CA GLY A 46 6.48 32.32 49.45
C GLY A 46 5.95 30.88 49.43
N VAL A 47 4.64 30.72 49.15
CA VAL A 47 3.96 29.41 49.16
C VAL A 47 3.28 29.15 47.81
N PHE A 48 3.76 28.13 47.09
CA PHE A 48 3.19 27.66 45.83
C PHE A 48 3.03 26.12 45.87
N PRO A 49 1.87 25.58 46.28
CA PRO A 49 1.71 24.15 46.52
C PRO A 49 1.66 23.31 45.24
N ILE A 50 2.76 22.65 44.89
CA ILE A 50 2.84 21.66 43.79
C ILE A 50 2.75 20.25 44.40
N VAL A 51 1.57 19.90 44.91
CA VAL A 51 1.39 18.67 45.71
C VAL A 51 1.18 17.40 44.87
N PHE A 52 0.91 17.54 43.57
CA PHE A 52 0.56 16.42 42.69
C PHE A 52 1.78 15.71 42.09
N GLU A 53 2.90 16.40 41.88
CA GLU A 53 4.12 15.85 41.26
C GLU A 53 4.81 14.79 42.11
N ARG A 54 4.68 14.89 43.45
CA ARG A 54 5.25 13.89 44.36
C ARG A 54 4.83 12.47 44.04
N THR A 55 3.57 12.30 43.64
CA THR A 55 3.00 11.00 43.26
C THR A 55 2.96 10.81 41.74
N ALA A 56 3.43 11.80 40.98
CA ALA A 56 3.60 11.64 39.55
C ALA A 56 4.81 10.76 39.29
N THR A 57 4.78 10.06 38.16
CA THR A 57 5.98 9.43 37.61
C THR A 57 6.95 10.52 37.16
N ALA A 58 8.22 10.17 36.95
CA ALA A 58 9.27 11.11 36.53
C ALA A 58 9.10 11.68 35.10
N GLY A 59 7.92 11.53 34.50
CA GLY A 59 7.60 11.84 33.12
C GLY A 59 6.93 10.68 32.38
N SER A 60 6.73 10.86 31.08
CA SER A 60 6.27 9.85 30.14
C SER A 60 7.41 9.50 29.18
N ALA A 61 7.93 8.27 29.25
CA ALA A 61 8.99 7.76 28.36
C ALA A 61 8.40 6.81 27.31
N THR A 62 7.25 7.20 26.74
CA THR A 62 6.45 6.38 25.84
C THR A 62 5.77 7.25 24.78
N GLY A 63 5.34 6.63 23.68
CA GLY A 63 4.59 7.28 22.62
C GLY A 63 5.46 7.82 21.48
N HIS A 64 4.79 8.27 20.42
CA HIS A 64 5.40 8.55 19.12
C HIS A 64 6.50 9.60 19.19
N TYR A 65 6.16 10.79 19.70
CA TYR A 65 7.09 11.92 19.75
C TYR A 65 8.34 11.64 20.59
N PHE A 66 8.19 11.05 21.78
CA PHE A 66 9.33 10.76 22.64
C PHE A 66 10.33 9.83 21.93
N HIS A 67 9.83 8.74 21.34
CA HIS A 67 10.69 7.74 20.71
C HIS A 67 11.25 8.18 19.37
N GLN A 68 10.44 8.76 18.48
CA GLN A 68 10.91 9.20 17.16
C GLN A 68 11.94 10.33 17.28
N ASP A 69 11.70 11.30 18.18
CA ASP A 69 12.50 12.52 18.28
C ASP A 69 13.91 12.12 18.74
N LEU A 70 13.99 11.26 19.77
CA LEU A 70 15.26 10.77 20.30
C LEU A 70 15.99 9.84 19.33
N LEU A 71 15.26 8.94 18.66
CA LEU A 71 15.86 7.95 17.76
C LEU A 71 16.48 8.60 16.52
N VAL A 72 15.71 9.45 15.82
CA VAL A 72 16.17 10.10 14.59
C VAL A 72 17.27 11.11 14.88
N ALA A 73 17.18 11.85 16.00
CA ALA A 73 18.26 12.75 16.42
C ALA A 73 19.56 11.98 16.67
N ASN A 74 19.49 10.76 17.23
CA ASN A 74 20.65 9.90 17.41
C ASN A 74 21.26 9.45 16.06
N PHE A 75 20.44 9.13 15.06
CA PHE A 75 20.93 8.78 13.72
C PHE A 75 21.65 9.95 13.05
N ILE A 76 21.09 11.16 13.15
CA ILE A 76 21.72 12.37 12.62
C ILE A 76 23.03 12.66 13.36
N HIS A 77 23.05 12.54 14.68
CA HIS A 77 24.27 12.72 15.47
C HIS A 77 25.41 11.76 15.05
N ARG A 78 25.07 10.50 14.75
CA ARG A 78 26.05 9.49 14.30
C ARG A 78 26.53 9.73 12.86
N THR A 79 25.64 10.15 11.98
CA THR A 79 25.93 10.31 10.55
C THR A 79 26.53 11.68 10.21
N ARG A 80 26.35 12.67 11.09
CA ARG A 80 26.92 14.03 11.02
C ARG A 80 26.82 14.66 9.62
N PRO A 81 25.61 14.80 9.05
CA PRO A 81 25.44 15.45 7.75
C PRO A 81 25.91 16.91 7.81
N ASN A 82 26.44 17.45 6.71
CA ASN A 82 26.90 18.84 6.68
C ASN A 82 25.72 19.83 6.71
N LYS A 83 24.62 19.48 6.04
CA LYS A 83 23.35 20.22 6.08
C LYS A 83 22.19 19.27 6.33
N HIS A 84 21.42 19.58 7.38
CA HIS A 84 20.19 18.89 7.72
C HIS A 84 19.00 19.85 7.70
N LEU A 85 17.92 19.46 7.04
CA LEU A 85 16.63 20.15 7.03
C LEU A 85 15.60 19.34 7.81
N ASP A 86 14.87 19.97 8.72
CA ASP A 86 13.65 19.41 9.28
C ASP A 86 12.41 20.13 8.76
N VAL A 87 11.34 19.36 8.50
CA VAL A 87 10.07 19.87 8.00
C VAL A 87 8.94 19.53 8.96
N GLY A 88 8.40 20.56 9.62
CA GLY A 88 7.15 20.50 10.39
C GLY A 88 7.24 19.86 11.77
N SER A 89 8.42 19.45 12.24
CA SER A 89 8.57 18.87 13.59
C SER A 89 8.46 19.93 14.68
N ARG A 90 8.21 19.49 15.92
CA ARG A 90 8.10 20.39 17.08
C ARG A 90 9.43 21.05 17.41
N ILE A 91 9.40 22.38 17.63
CA ILE A 91 10.56 23.18 18.01
C ILE A 91 11.12 22.75 19.36
N ASP A 92 10.25 22.50 20.34
CA ASP A 92 10.58 22.03 21.69
C ASP A 92 10.75 20.50 21.80
N GLY A 93 10.73 19.80 20.67
CA GLY A 93 10.98 18.36 20.54
C GLY A 93 12.19 18.09 19.66
N PHE A 94 11.99 17.31 18.60
CA PHE A 94 13.03 16.88 17.67
C PHE A 94 14.02 17.99 17.24
N VAL A 95 13.52 19.19 16.90
CA VAL A 95 14.39 20.30 16.47
C VAL A 95 15.37 20.70 17.57
N ALA A 96 14.93 20.83 18.82
CA ALA A 96 15.81 21.11 19.96
C ALA A 96 16.84 20.01 20.18
N HIS A 97 16.47 18.73 19.98
CA HIS A 97 17.42 17.62 20.08
C HIS A 97 18.57 17.77 19.07
N VAL A 98 18.27 18.04 17.79
CA VAL A 98 19.31 18.20 16.76
C VAL A 98 20.10 19.50 16.93
N ALA A 99 19.39 20.61 17.24
CA ALA A 99 20.00 21.92 17.45
C ALA A 99 21.01 21.95 18.61
N SER A 100 20.91 20.99 19.55
CA SER A 100 21.85 20.85 20.67
C SER A 100 23.27 20.43 20.23
N PHE A 101 23.44 19.81 19.05
CA PHE A 101 24.73 19.31 18.59
C PHE A 101 25.11 19.71 17.16
N MET A 102 24.21 20.31 16.38
CA MET A 102 24.53 20.88 15.07
C MET A 102 23.54 21.99 14.67
N SER A 103 23.90 22.79 13.65
CA SER A 103 22.94 23.71 13.03
C SER A 103 21.91 22.92 12.22
N ILE A 104 20.65 23.34 12.30
CA ILE A 104 19.51 22.75 11.60
C ILE A 104 18.72 23.84 10.87
N ASP A 105 18.40 23.59 9.60
CA ASP A 105 17.43 24.39 8.86
C ASP A 105 16.03 23.82 9.15
N VAL A 106 15.06 24.66 9.45
CA VAL A 106 13.70 24.25 9.83
C VAL A 106 12.70 24.92 8.90
N LEU A 107 11.83 24.13 8.28
CA LEU A 107 10.74 24.59 7.42
C LEU A 107 9.40 24.25 8.04
N ASP A 108 8.54 25.24 8.24
CA ASP A 108 7.16 25.04 8.72
C ASP A 108 6.24 26.08 8.06
N VAL A 109 4.96 25.73 7.87
CA VAL A 109 3.95 26.66 7.35
C VAL A 109 3.57 27.71 8.39
N ARG A 110 3.73 27.37 9.68
CA ARG A 110 3.44 28.25 10.82
C ARG A 110 4.62 29.15 11.11
N GLN A 111 4.34 30.39 11.46
CA GLN A 111 5.40 31.32 11.85
C GLN A 111 6.04 30.91 13.19
N LEU A 112 7.37 30.99 13.26
CA LEU A 112 8.13 30.84 14.50
C LEU A 112 8.76 32.19 14.92
N PRO A 113 8.43 32.71 16.13
CA PRO A 113 9.14 33.85 16.69
C PRO A 113 10.63 33.57 16.92
N CYS A 114 11.45 34.63 17.04
CA CYS A 114 12.87 34.48 17.33
C CYS A 114 13.08 33.63 18.60
N THR A 115 13.82 32.53 18.46
CA THR A 115 14.08 31.58 19.55
C THR A 115 15.27 31.98 20.41
N GLY A 116 16.14 32.87 19.91
CA GLY A 116 17.43 33.19 20.54
C GLY A 116 18.52 32.12 20.35
N HIS A 117 18.23 31.01 19.66
CA HIS A 117 19.17 29.92 19.42
C HIS A 117 19.72 29.96 18.00
N SER A 118 21.01 30.28 17.85
CA SER A 118 21.69 30.44 16.55
C SER A 118 21.76 29.18 15.70
N ASN A 119 21.64 27.99 16.31
CA ASN A 119 21.65 26.72 15.60
C ASN A 119 20.33 26.43 14.87
N ILE A 120 19.25 27.17 15.14
CA ILE A 120 17.95 26.99 14.48
C ILE A 120 17.78 28.07 13.42
N LYS A 121 17.76 27.67 12.15
CA LYS A 121 17.54 28.56 11.01
C LYS A 121 16.17 28.31 10.43
N PHE A 122 15.22 29.19 10.72
CA PHE A 122 13.82 28.98 10.39
C PHE A 122 13.43 29.62 9.06
N VAL A 123 12.65 28.91 8.25
CA VAL A 123 12.01 29.40 7.04
C VAL A 123 10.52 29.06 7.07
N GLN A 124 9.68 30.08 6.94
CA GLN A 124 8.24 29.86 6.82
C GLN A 124 7.89 29.53 5.37
N ALA A 125 7.44 28.30 5.10
CA ALA A 125 7.03 27.89 3.76
C ALA A 125 6.05 26.71 3.79
N ASP A 126 5.27 26.58 2.72
CA ASP A 126 4.38 25.44 2.48
C ASP A 126 5.08 24.47 1.53
N LEU A 127 5.45 23.29 2.04
CA LEU A 127 6.18 22.27 1.27
C LEU A 127 5.30 21.60 0.19
N MET A 128 4.01 21.86 0.12
CA MET A 128 3.16 21.39 -0.99
C MET A 128 3.32 22.25 -2.25
N LYS A 129 3.91 23.45 -2.13
CA LYS A 129 4.11 24.38 -3.24
C LYS A 129 5.39 24.06 -4.02
N PRO A 130 5.53 24.56 -5.27
CA PRO A 130 6.77 24.41 -6.03
C PRO A 130 7.98 24.88 -5.22
N ILE A 131 9.06 24.10 -5.28
CA ILE A 131 10.31 24.38 -4.60
C ILE A 131 11.13 25.35 -5.44
N ASP A 132 11.75 26.33 -4.77
CA ASP A 132 12.71 27.23 -5.39
C ASP A 132 13.90 26.42 -5.95
N PRO A 133 14.27 26.60 -7.23
CA PRO A 133 15.44 25.93 -7.82
C PRO A 133 16.73 26.05 -6.99
N GLU A 134 16.92 27.13 -6.23
CA GLU A 134 18.10 27.31 -5.35
C GLU A 134 18.18 26.30 -4.20
N TRP A 135 17.08 25.59 -3.92
CA TRP A 135 16.98 24.60 -2.85
C TRP A 135 17.10 23.16 -3.34
N MET A 136 17.13 22.94 -4.66
CA MET A 136 17.29 21.60 -5.24
C MET A 136 18.63 20.97 -4.87
N ASP A 137 18.62 19.68 -4.52
CA ASP A 137 19.80 18.89 -4.12
C ASP A 137 20.69 19.65 -3.10
N LYS A 138 20.10 20.37 -2.14
CA LYS A 138 20.80 21.24 -1.19
C LYS A 138 21.21 20.54 0.10
N TYR A 139 20.46 19.53 0.52
CA TYR A 139 20.60 18.91 1.85
C TYR A 139 21.16 17.49 1.79
N ASP A 140 22.13 17.18 2.64
CA ASP A 140 22.69 15.83 2.77
C ASP A 140 21.76 14.92 3.59
N SER A 141 20.92 15.54 4.43
CA SER A 141 19.92 14.84 5.22
C SER A 141 18.65 15.67 5.39
N ILE A 142 17.49 15.01 5.39
CA ILE A 142 16.19 15.66 5.63
C ILE A 142 15.38 14.81 6.61
N SER A 143 14.64 15.45 7.53
CA SER A 143 13.62 14.83 8.36
C SER A 143 12.23 15.45 8.12
N CYS A 144 11.19 14.63 8.19
CA CYS A 144 9.80 15.07 8.23
C CYS A 144 9.04 14.13 9.16
N LEU A 145 8.97 14.48 10.44
CA LEU A 145 8.53 13.58 11.50
C LEU A 145 7.15 13.99 12.02
N HIS A 146 6.14 13.14 11.79
CA HIS A 146 4.77 13.36 12.26
C HIS A 146 4.22 14.71 11.76
N ALA A 147 4.39 14.94 10.45
CA ALA A 147 4.08 16.19 9.76
C ALA A 147 3.39 15.96 8.40
N ILE A 148 3.98 15.13 7.53
CA ILE A 148 3.54 14.95 6.14
C ILE A 148 2.12 14.39 6.02
N GLU A 149 1.66 13.62 7.01
CA GLU A 149 0.30 13.09 7.07
C GLU A 149 -0.78 14.17 7.19
N HIS A 150 -0.40 15.37 7.64
CA HIS A 150 -1.31 16.51 7.79
C HIS A 150 -1.44 17.33 6.50
N PHE A 151 -0.53 17.16 5.55
CA PHE A 151 -0.43 18.03 4.38
C PHE A 151 -1.70 17.96 3.54
N GLY A 152 -2.35 19.11 3.33
CA GLY A 152 -3.57 19.22 2.55
C GLY A 152 -4.87 18.96 3.33
N LEU A 153 -4.78 18.83 4.65
CA LEU A 153 -5.96 18.75 5.54
C LEU A 153 -6.38 20.11 6.11
N GLY A 154 -5.61 21.17 5.85
CA GLY A 154 -5.91 22.54 6.28
C GLY A 154 -5.78 22.77 7.79
N ARG A 155 -5.20 21.82 8.53
CA ARG A 155 -5.06 21.89 10.00
C ARG A 155 -4.21 23.07 10.44
N TYR A 156 -3.18 23.41 9.66
CA TYR A 156 -2.18 24.41 10.05
C TYR A 156 -2.24 25.68 9.19
N GLY A 157 -3.33 25.86 8.43
CA GLY A 157 -3.52 26.97 7.51
C GLY A 157 -2.99 26.70 6.09
N ASP A 158 -2.54 25.47 5.84
CA ASP A 158 -2.24 24.94 4.51
C ASP A 158 -3.50 24.83 3.65
N ALA A 159 -3.35 24.86 2.32
CA ALA A 159 -4.49 24.71 1.40
C ALA A 159 -5.04 23.28 1.42
N LEU A 160 -6.36 23.10 1.26
CA LEU A 160 -6.95 21.77 1.14
C LEU A 160 -6.48 21.10 -0.16
N ASP A 161 -5.87 19.92 -0.02
CA ASP A 161 -5.30 19.17 -1.13
C ASP A 161 -5.22 17.67 -0.76
N PRO A 162 -6.07 16.80 -1.30
CA PRO A 162 -6.01 15.37 -1.03
C PRO A 162 -4.63 14.76 -1.30
N GLU A 163 -3.90 15.27 -2.31
CA GLU A 163 -2.56 14.85 -2.73
C GLU A 163 -1.43 15.66 -2.09
N GLY A 164 -1.74 16.49 -1.08
CA GLY A 164 -0.77 17.36 -0.42
C GLY A 164 0.44 16.60 0.16
N TYR A 165 0.19 15.44 0.77
CA TYR A 165 1.24 14.58 1.32
C TYR A 165 2.17 14.01 0.22
N ILE A 166 1.64 13.67 -0.96
CA ILE A 166 2.43 13.22 -2.11
C ILE A 166 3.28 14.37 -2.68
N LYS A 167 2.69 15.56 -2.85
CA LYS A 167 3.42 16.75 -3.31
C LYS A 167 4.56 17.11 -2.36
N GLY A 168 4.27 17.08 -1.05
CA GLY A 168 5.27 17.26 -0.01
C GLY A 168 6.40 16.23 -0.11
N PHE A 169 6.06 14.95 -0.25
CA PHE A 169 7.05 13.87 -0.36
C PHE A 169 7.98 14.05 -1.56
N GLN A 170 7.41 14.35 -2.73
CA GLN A 170 8.18 14.60 -3.96
C GLN A 170 9.12 15.80 -3.79
N ASN A 171 8.67 16.84 -3.09
CA ASN A 171 9.49 17.99 -2.80
C ASN A 171 10.63 17.68 -1.81
N LEU A 172 10.42 16.83 -0.80
CA LEU A 172 11.52 16.31 0.04
C LEU A 172 12.59 15.63 -0.83
N LEU A 173 12.19 14.82 -1.81
CA LEU A 173 13.13 14.13 -2.71
C LEU A 173 13.89 15.08 -3.63
N ARG A 174 13.29 16.20 -4.06
CA ARG A 174 13.95 17.25 -4.85
C ARG A 174 14.97 18.05 -4.04
N LEU A 175 14.69 18.28 -2.76
CA LEU A 175 15.57 19.00 -1.83
C LEU A 175 16.79 18.15 -1.41
N LEU A 176 16.62 16.83 -1.35
CA LEU A 176 17.63 15.88 -0.87
C LEU A 176 18.68 15.59 -1.94
N LYS A 177 19.97 15.71 -1.59
CA LYS A 177 21.07 15.29 -2.46
C LYS A 177 21.04 13.81 -2.78
N ARG A 178 21.66 13.45 -3.90
CA ARG A 178 22.06 12.06 -4.18
C ARG A 178 23.02 11.56 -3.11
N GLY A 179 22.85 10.32 -2.67
CA GLY A 179 23.51 9.75 -1.49
C GLY A 179 22.99 10.28 -0.15
N GLY A 180 22.01 11.20 -0.17
CA GLY A 180 21.45 11.79 1.03
C GLY A 180 20.46 10.88 1.74
N ARG A 181 20.25 11.13 3.05
CA ARG A 181 19.32 10.37 3.90
C ARG A 181 18.04 11.13 4.22
N LEU A 182 16.91 10.47 4.03
CA LEU A 182 15.58 10.98 4.36
C LEU A 182 14.99 10.19 5.53
N TYR A 183 14.66 10.88 6.62
CA TYR A 183 13.97 10.34 7.78
C TYR A 183 12.52 10.78 7.75
N ILE A 184 11.57 9.85 7.71
CA ILE A 184 10.13 10.17 7.75
C ILE A 184 9.50 9.41 8.89
N SER A 185 8.63 10.06 9.66
CA SER A 185 7.70 9.35 10.51
C SER A 185 6.26 9.74 10.23
N ILE A 186 5.39 8.74 10.23
CA ILE A 186 3.96 8.88 9.95
C ILE A 186 3.15 7.95 10.85
N PRO A 187 1.90 8.32 11.20
CA PRO A 187 0.99 7.40 11.85
C PRO A 187 0.81 6.16 11.00
N ILE A 188 0.98 5.00 11.60
CA ILE A 188 0.73 3.72 10.97
C ILE A 188 -0.46 3.00 11.57
N ALA A 189 -1.25 2.37 10.72
CA ALA A 189 -2.38 1.56 11.10
C ALA A 189 -2.43 0.30 10.24
N SER A 190 -3.34 -0.60 10.57
CA SER A 190 -3.57 -1.81 9.77
C SER A 190 -4.12 -1.48 8.38
N GLU A 191 -4.77 -0.33 8.22
CA GLU A 191 -5.32 0.16 6.96
C GLU A 191 -5.04 1.66 6.79
N ASN A 192 -4.98 2.12 5.55
CA ASN A 192 -4.94 3.55 5.25
C ASN A 192 -6.26 4.21 5.69
N ALA A 193 -6.20 5.34 6.38
CA ALA A 193 -7.38 6.07 6.79
C ALA A 193 -7.11 7.58 6.87
N VAL A 194 -8.13 8.37 6.56
CA VAL A 194 -8.10 9.82 6.77
C VAL A 194 -8.98 10.17 7.96
N GLU A 195 -8.37 10.62 9.05
CA GLU A 195 -9.09 11.26 10.15
C GLU A 195 -9.09 12.76 9.86
N PHE A 196 -10.10 13.20 9.10
CA PHE A 196 -10.15 14.54 8.50
C PHE A 196 -9.81 15.65 9.50
N ASN A 197 -8.98 16.59 9.05
CA ASN A 197 -8.35 17.66 9.84
C ASN A 197 -7.37 17.19 10.93
N ALA A 198 -7.49 15.99 11.49
CA ALA A 198 -6.56 15.47 12.47
C ALA A 198 -5.26 14.98 11.81
N HIS A 199 -5.30 13.90 11.00
CA HIS A 199 -4.15 13.29 10.34
C HIS A 199 -4.57 12.21 9.33
N ARG A 200 -3.61 11.74 8.52
CA ARG A 200 -3.72 10.47 7.79
C ARG A 200 -2.98 9.37 8.54
N LYS A 201 -3.53 8.16 8.51
CA LYS A 201 -2.88 6.93 8.96
C LYS A 201 -2.59 6.09 7.74
N PHE A 202 -1.41 5.48 7.73
CA PHE A 202 -0.94 4.71 6.58
C PHE A 202 -0.66 3.27 6.99
N HIS A 203 -0.91 2.32 6.12
CA HIS A 203 -0.31 1.01 6.25
C HIS A 203 1.23 1.18 6.20
N PRO A 204 2.03 0.45 7.00
CA PRO A 204 3.48 0.67 7.02
C PRO A 204 4.19 0.53 5.67
N LEU A 205 3.61 -0.21 4.73
CA LEU A 205 4.16 -0.38 3.39
C LEU A 205 3.74 0.72 2.41
N ASP A 206 2.74 1.53 2.74
CA ASP A 206 2.13 2.49 1.81
C ASP A 206 3.14 3.51 1.28
N ILE A 207 4.00 4.02 2.16
CA ILE A 207 5.07 4.97 1.83
C ILE A 207 6.05 4.45 0.76
N LEU A 208 6.19 3.13 0.61
CA LEU A 208 7.05 2.54 -0.43
C LEU A 208 6.44 2.67 -1.84
N GLY A 209 5.12 2.87 -1.93
CA GLY A 209 4.41 3.06 -3.18
C GLY A 209 4.25 4.53 -3.59
N TRP A 210 4.70 5.48 -2.76
CA TRP A 210 4.53 6.90 -3.08
C TRP A 210 5.38 7.29 -4.31
N PRO A 211 4.82 8.04 -5.28
CA PRO A 211 5.51 8.38 -6.51
C PRO A 211 6.75 9.26 -6.23
N THR A 212 7.89 8.82 -6.77
CA THR A 212 9.20 9.46 -6.52
C THR A 212 9.65 10.41 -7.64
N ASN A 213 8.87 10.55 -8.72
CA ASN A 213 9.19 11.40 -9.89
C ASN A 213 10.59 11.16 -10.47
N GLY A 214 11.02 9.90 -10.57
CA GLY A 214 12.32 9.52 -11.13
C GLY A 214 13.49 9.60 -10.14
N HIS A 215 13.25 9.95 -8.87
CA HIS A 215 14.26 9.79 -7.84
C HIS A 215 14.30 8.33 -7.35
N HIS A 216 15.49 7.73 -7.36
CA HIS A 216 15.72 6.41 -6.80
C HIS A 216 15.99 6.51 -5.30
N ILE A 217 15.15 5.89 -4.48
CA ILE A 217 15.32 5.81 -3.03
C ILE A 217 15.22 4.36 -2.57
N ASN A 218 16.05 4.01 -1.60
CA ASN A 218 16.06 2.69 -0.97
C ASN A 218 15.70 2.83 0.50
N LEU A 219 14.77 2.02 0.99
CA LEU A 219 14.54 1.88 2.42
C LEU A 219 15.74 1.16 3.05
N THR A 220 16.48 1.84 3.90
CA THR A 220 17.66 1.28 4.58
C THR A 220 17.35 0.81 6.00
N ARG A 221 16.32 1.39 6.63
CA ARG A 221 15.92 1.05 8.00
C ARG A 221 14.45 1.36 8.23
N PHE A 222 13.80 0.49 8.99
CA PHE A 222 12.46 0.71 9.53
C PHE A 222 12.46 0.48 11.04
N ASP A 223 11.89 1.41 11.77
CA ASP A 223 11.61 1.34 13.20
C ASP A 223 10.13 1.72 13.40
N TYR A 224 9.52 1.35 14.52
CA TYR A 224 8.16 1.77 14.80
C TYR A 224 7.87 1.89 16.30
N VAL A 225 6.87 2.70 16.63
CA VAL A 225 6.25 2.74 17.96
C VAL A 225 4.90 2.02 17.88
N ASP A 226 4.68 1.05 18.77
CA ASP A 226 3.43 0.27 18.81
C ASP A 226 2.28 1.01 19.53
N ASP A 227 1.09 0.41 19.52
CA ASP A 227 -0.11 0.97 20.17
C ASP A 227 0.03 1.09 21.69
N ALA A 228 0.94 0.32 22.29
CA ALA A 228 1.28 0.42 23.72
C ALA A 228 2.33 1.52 23.98
N GLY A 229 2.76 2.22 22.93
CA GLY A 229 3.73 3.31 22.98
C GLY A 229 5.17 2.86 23.15
N ASN A 230 5.51 1.60 22.83
CA ASN A 230 6.86 1.07 22.92
C ASN A 230 7.59 1.14 21.58
N LEU A 231 8.88 1.47 21.62
CA LEU A 231 9.75 1.51 20.46
C LEU A 231 10.30 0.12 20.08
N HIS A 232 10.18 -0.22 18.81
CA HIS A 232 10.75 -1.40 18.18
C HIS A 232 11.73 -0.97 17.10
N GLN A 233 13.00 -1.32 17.28
CA GLN A 233 14.09 -0.84 16.43
C GLN A 233 14.53 -1.87 15.39
N ASN A 234 14.97 -1.39 14.23
CA ASN A 234 15.47 -2.19 13.11
C ASN A 234 14.55 -3.37 12.78
N ALA A 235 13.25 -3.08 12.78
CA ALA A 235 12.22 -4.06 12.54
C ALA A 235 12.21 -4.44 11.06
N SER A 236 11.97 -5.72 10.78
CA SER A 236 11.59 -6.11 9.44
C SER A 236 10.22 -5.50 9.14
N LEU A 237 10.17 -4.60 8.16
CA LEU A 237 8.92 -4.01 7.66
C LEU A 237 7.95 -5.09 7.12
N LEU A 238 8.50 -6.27 6.82
CA LEU A 238 7.81 -7.44 6.29
C LEU A 238 7.37 -8.42 7.38
N ASN A 239 7.60 -8.11 8.65
CA ASN A 239 7.16 -8.96 9.73
C ASN A 239 5.62 -8.96 9.78
N GLU A 240 5.02 -10.15 9.73
CA GLU A 240 3.58 -10.38 9.67
C GLU A 240 2.85 -10.04 10.98
N SER A 241 3.60 -9.83 12.07
CA SER A 241 3.07 -9.58 13.41
C SER A 241 2.70 -8.13 13.71
N LEU A 242 3.01 -7.16 12.83
CA LEU A 242 2.76 -5.75 13.17
C LEU A 242 1.30 -5.37 12.86
N LYS A 243 0.43 -5.47 13.86
CA LYS A 243 -0.94 -4.95 13.79
C LYS A 243 -1.00 -3.68 14.62
N PHE A 244 -1.36 -2.57 13.97
CA PHE A 244 -1.46 -1.26 14.63
C PHE A 244 -2.86 -0.71 14.47
N GLN A 245 -3.38 -0.07 15.52
CA GLN A 245 -4.56 0.79 15.43
C GLN A 245 -4.14 2.25 15.19
N TYR A 246 -3.06 2.65 15.85
CA TYR A 246 -2.46 3.97 15.79
C TYR A 246 -1.00 3.94 16.29
N GLY A 247 -0.14 3.23 15.58
CA GLY A 247 1.29 3.27 15.81
C GLY A 247 1.96 4.44 15.08
N CYS A 248 3.29 4.51 15.15
CA CYS A 248 4.10 5.43 14.35
C CYS A 248 5.22 4.67 13.64
N GLY A 249 5.24 4.72 12.31
CA GLY A 249 6.32 4.14 11.52
C GLY A 249 7.41 5.17 11.31
N ILE A 250 8.66 4.77 11.49
CA ILE A 250 9.85 5.62 11.35
C ILE A 250 10.74 4.99 10.27
N TYR A 251 10.88 5.68 9.15
CA TYR A 251 11.54 5.18 7.94
C TYR A 251 12.82 5.96 7.70
N THR A 252 13.91 5.25 7.39
CA THR A 252 15.13 5.85 6.88
C THR A 252 15.34 5.41 5.44
N PHE A 253 15.25 6.36 4.52
CA PHE A 253 15.55 6.17 3.11
C PHE A 253 16.91 6.75 2.74
N GLU A 254 17.55 6.18 1.74
CA GLU A 254 18.74 6.72 1.09
C GLU A 254 18.49 6.91 -0.39
N LYS A 255 18.79 8.10 -0.92
CA LYS A 255 18.66 8.41 -2.35
C LYS A 255 19.88 7.88 -3.10
N SER A 256 19.71 6.96 -4.04
CA SER A 256 20.83 6.28 -4.71
C SER A 256 21.79 7.25 -5.44
N PRO A 257 23.11 7.00 -5.42
CA PRO A 257 24.04 7.60 -6.37
C PRO A 257 23.79 7.03 -7.79
N ASN A 258 24.11 7.78 -8.86
CA ASN A 258 24.09 7.22 -10.22
C ASN A 258 25.09 6.05 -10.32
N PRO A 259 24.87 5.06 -11.22
CA PRO A 259 25.91 4.10 -11.56
C PRO A 259 27.10 4.84 -12.18
N ILE A 260 28.29 4.57 -11.66
CA ILE A 260 29.56 5.00 -12.23
C ILE A 260 29.69 4.34 -13.61
N ASN A 261 29.99 5.13 -14.65
CA ASN A 261 30.42 4.63 -15.96
C ASN A 261 31.67 3.75 -15.78
N LEU A 262 31.52 2.43 -15.76
CA LEU A 262 32.62 1.49 -15.96
C LEU A 262 32.86 1.36 -17.47
N VAL A 263 33.58 2.33 -18.04
CA VAL A 263 34.21 2.19 -19.35
C VAL A 263 35.64 1.71 -19.14
N SER A 264 35.93 0.53 -19.71
CA SER A 264 37.22 -0.09 -20.02
C SER A 264 38.32 -0.09 -18.96
N LEU A 265 38.54 -1.26 -18.36
CA LEU A 265 39.89 -1.82 -18.20
C LEU A 265 39.84 -3.30 -18.60
N ASN A 266 39.85 -3.54 -19.92
CA ASN A 266 40.40 -4.79 -20.43
C ASN A 266 41.93 -4.60 -20.47
N ASN A 267 42.64 -5.32 -19.61
CA ASN A 267 44.02 -5.73 -19.83
C ASN A 267 44.28 -7.00 -19.01
N GLY A 268 44.52 -8.11 -19.71
CA GLY A 268 45.26 -9.27 -19.20
C GLY A 268 44.44 -10.54 -18.93
N PRO A 269 44.83 -11.70 -19.51
CA PRO A 269 44.33 -13.01 -19.13
C PRO A 269 45.05 -13.52 -17.86
N ASP A 270 44.58 -14.65 -17.33
CA ASP A 270 45.09 -15.41 -16.18
C ASP A 270 44.55 -15.04 -14.79
N SER A 271 43.52 -15.76 -14.35
CA SER A 271 43.69 -16.81 -13.33
C SER A 271 42.32 -17.30 -12.83
N ALA A 272 42.13 -18.61 -12.90
CA ALA A 272 41.08 -19.31 -12.19
C ALA A 272 41.36 -19.26 -10.68
N ALA A 273 40.38 -18.85 -9.88
CA ALA A 273 40.19 -19.30 -8.50
C ALA A 273 38.79 -18.89 -8.03
N GLY A 274 38.03 -19.88 -7.57
CA GLY A 274 36.60 -19.78 -7.36
C GLY A 274 36.13 -18.82 -6.27
N LEU A 275 34.88 -18.41 -6.41
CA LEU A 275 33.97 -18.01 -5.35
C LEU A 275 32.55 -18.35 -5.86
N GLU A 276 32.09 -19.56 -5.56
CA GLU A 276 30.67 -19.87 -5.61
C GLU A 276 29.95 -18.99 -4.57
N GLY A 277 29.19 -18.01 -5.03
CA GLY A 277 28.22 -17.30 -4.19
C GLY A 277 27.06 -18.24 -3.80
N PRO A 278 26.40 -18.03 -2.66
CA PRO A 278 25.40 -18.96 -2.15
C PRO A 278 24.22 -19.07 -3.12
N LYS A 279 23.96 -20.28 -3.63
CA LYS A 279 22.66 -20.66 -4.18
C LYS A 279 21.66 -20.65 -3.02
N ILE A 280 20.95 -19.54 -2.84
CA ILE A 280 19.80 -19.50 -1.93
C ILE A 280 18.62 -20.09 -2.68
N SER A 281 18.36 -21.38 -2.47
CA SER A 281 17.11 -22.03 -2.82
C SER A 281 16.04 -21.61 -1.82
N PHE A 282 15.12 -20.74 -2.23
CA PHE A 282 13.88 -20.53 -1.50
C PHE A 282 12.99 -21.76 -1.74
N LEU A 283 12.87 -22.64 -0.75
CA LEU A 283 11.76 -23.60 -0.70
C LEU A 283 10.48 -22.80 -0.40
N MET A 284 9.70 -22.50 -1.44
CA MET A 284 8.34 -21.96 -1.35
C MET A 284 7.31 -23.04 -1.68
N ASP A 285 6.15 -22.90 -1.05
CA ASP A 285 4.99 -23.80 -1.02
C ASP A 285 4.43 -24.10 -2.43
N PRO A 286 4.02 -25.34 -2.77
CA PRO A 286 3.51 -25.74 -4.09
C PRO A 286 2.17 -25.12 -4.54
N ASP A 287 1.55 -24.24 -3.74
CA ASP A 287 0.14 -23.84 -3.88
C ASP A 287 -0.12 -22.58 -4.76
N ASN A 288 0.88 -22.03 -5.47
CA ASN A 288 0.77 -20.74 -6.20
C ASN A 288 0.83 -20.82 -7.73
N ALA A 289 0.17 -21.84 -8.28
CA ALA A 289 0.14 -22.18 -9.70
C ALA A 289 -0.49 -21.12 -10.64
N GLU A 290 -1.43 -20.29 -10.17
CA GLU A 290 -2.09 -19.21 -10.95
C GLU A 290 -1.23 -17.94 -11.09
N GLY A 291 -0.24 -17.73 -10.22
CA GLY A 291 0.59 -16.51 -10.21
C GLY A 291 1.40 -16.30 -11.49
N ALA A 292 1.80 -17.40 -12.15
CA ALA A 292 2.62 -17.36 -13.36
C ALA A 292 1.96 -16.60 -14.53
N GLY A 293 0.67 -16.85 -14.79
CA GLY A 293 -0.08 -16.19 -15.86
C GLY A 293 -0.26 -14.69 -15.64
N SER A 294 -0.27 -14.24 -14.38
CA SER A 294 -0.43 -12.82 -14.05
C SER A 294 0.81 -11.97 -14.40
N PHE A 295 2.01 -12.56 -14.49
CA PHE A 295 3.24 -11.84 -14.85
C PHE A 295 3.19 -11.29 -16.29
N TYR A 296 2.39 -11.90 -17.16
CA TYR A 296 2.27 -11.47 -18.56
C TYR A 296 1.34 -10.28 -18.78
N GLN A 297 0.66 -9.80 -17.74
CA GLN A 297 -0.19 -8.61 -17.82
C GLN A 297 0.61 -7.37 -18.22
N ARG A 298 1.82 -7.23 -17.67
CA ARG A 298 2.70 -6.09 -17.96
C ARG A 298 3.14 -6.03 -19.42
N PRO A 299 3.79 -7.06 -19.97
CA PRO A 299 4.18 -7.06 -21.37
C PRO A 299 2.97 -7.01 -22.32
N PHE A 300 1.84 -7.64 -21.98
CA PHE A 300 0.61 -7.55 -22.79
C PHE A 300 0.10 -6.11 -22.91
N ILE A 301 -0.01 -5.38 -21.79
CA ILE A 301 -0.49 -4.00 -21.78
C ILE A 301 0.49 -3.07 -22.51
N ALA A 302 1.79 -3.24 -22.30
CA ALA A 302 2.80 -2.45 -23.01
C ALA A 302 2.77 -2.68 -24.53
N MET A 303 2.58 -3.92 -24.97
CA MET A 303 2.40 -4.26 -26.39
C MET A 303 1.20 -3.52 -26.99
N LEU A 304 0.07 -3.46 -26.29
CA LEU A 304 -1.12 -2.72 -26.76
C LEU A 304 -0.84 -1.22 -26.89
N VAL A 305 -0.13 -0.61 -25.92
CA VAL A 305 0.26 0.81 -26.01
C VAL A 305 1.22 1.05 -27.16
N ALA A 306 2.23 0.19 -27.33
CA ALA A 306 3.16 0.28 -28.44
C ALA A 306 2.43 0.20 -29.78
N LYS A 307 1.45 -0.70 -29.91
CA LYS A 307 0.60 -0.83 -31.10
C LYS A 307 -0.24 0.42 -31.36
N GLN A 308 -0.85 0.98 -30.32
CA GLN A 308 -1.64 2.22 -30.43
C GLN A 308 -0.79 3.42 -30.85
N LEU A 309 0.43 3.52 -30.31
CA LEU A 309 1.37 4.59 -30.62
C LEU A 309 2.23 4.32 -31.86
N ARG A 310 2.07 3.15 -32.49
CA ARG A 310 2.89 2.66 -33.61
C ARG A 310 4.40 2.69 -33.30
N LEU A 311 4.76 2.29 -32.09
CA LEU A 311 6.14 2.21 -31.61
C LEU A 311 6.65 0.76 -31.70
N PRO A 312 7.96 0.57 -31.97
CA PRO A 312 8.54 -0.75 -31.90
C PRO A 312 8.62 -1.23 -30.44
N PHE A 313 8.30 -2.51 -30.23
CA PHE A 313 8.18 -3.14 -28.93
C PHE A 313 9.13 -4.34 -28.84
N LEU A 314 9.97 -4.36 -27.80
CA LEU A 314 10.83 -5.50 -27.51
C LEU A 314 10.60 -5.95 -26.06
N ASN A 315 10.11 -7.18 -25.89
CA ASN A 315 10.01 -7.78 -24.57
C ASN A 315 11.35 -8.44 -24.19
N ALA A 316 12.19 -7.73 -23.43
CA ALA A 316 13.54 -8.18 -23.05
C ALA A 316 13.58 -9.25 -21.93
N SER A 317 12.43 -9.66 -21.37
CA SER A 317 12.40 -10.53 -20.18
C SER A 317 11.66 -11.84 -20.39
N ASN A 318 12.40 -12.91 -20.67
CA ASN A 318 11.97 -14.31 -20.48
C ASN A 318 12.42 -14.87 -19.12
N ARG A 319 12.66 -14.04 -18.10
CA ARG A 319 13.05 -14.54 -16.77
C ARG A 319 11.81 -14.81 -15.92
N HIS A 320 11.26 -16.01 -16.06
CA HIS A 320 10.35 -16.56 -15.05
C HIS A 320 11.15 -16.89 -13.79
N SER A 321 10.77 -16.30 -12.66
CA SER A 321 11.27 -16.74 -11.36
C SER A 321 10.70 -18.14 -11.09
N ALA A 322 11.57 -19.14 -11.10
CA ALA A 322 11.24 -20.53 -10.79
C ALA A 322 10.75 -20.67 -9.34
N VAL A 323 9.44 -20.57 -9.08
CA VAL A 323 8.94 -20.60 -7.69
C VAL A 323 7.61 -21.36 -7.48
N HIS A 324 6.94 -21.94 -8.50
CA HIS A 324 5.51 -22.31 -8.30
C HIS A 324 5.07 -23.72 -8.72
N TYR A 325 5.96 -24.63 -9.10
CA TYR A 325 5.55 -25.99 -9.51
C TYR A 325 6.50 -27.05 -8.93
N LYS A 326 5.98 -28.27 -8.73
CA LYS A 326 6.81 -29.44 -8.39
C LYS A 326 7.91 -29.59 -9.46
N GLU A 327 9.14 -29.94 -9.05
CA GLU A 327 10.33 -29.92 -9.92
C GLU A 327 10.12 -30.66 -11.27
N ASP A 328 9.40 -31.79 -11.27
CA ASP A 328 9.18 -32.60 -12.47
C ASP A 328 8.17 -32.00 -13.46
N SER A 329 7.20 -31.18 -13.00
CA SER A 329 6.19 -30.54 -13.87
C SER A 329 6.51 -29.08 -14.20
N PHE A 330 7.50 -28.48 -13.50
CA PHE A 330 7.90 -27.09 -13.70
C PHE A 330 8.35 -26.81 -15.14
N GLN A 331 9.15 -27.69 -15.73
CA GLN A 331 9.70 -27.47 -17.07
C GLN A 331 8.64 -27.49 -18.17
N GLU A 332 7.64 -28.38 -18.06
CA GLU A 332 6.52 -28.46 -19.00
C GLU A 332 5.62 -27.23 -18.86
N ILE A 333 5.23 -26.89 -17.64
CA ILE A 333 4.33 -25.75 -17.38
C ILE A 333 4.98 -24.41 -17.77
N ASN A 334 6.28 -24.24 -17.50
CA ASN A 334 7.01 -23.03 -17.90
C ASN A 334 7.11 -22.92 -19.43
N ARG A 335 7.40 -24.03 -20.12
CA ARG A 335 7.42 -24.08 -21.59
C ARG A 335 6.06 -23.70 -22.18
N ASP A 336 4.99 -24.18 -21.57
CA ASP A 336 3.63 -23.83 -21.98
C ASP A 336 3.34 -22.35 -21.77
N TRP A 337 3.72 -21.75 -20.64
CA TRP A 337 3.55 -20.31 -20.42
C TRP A 337 4.36 -19.47 -21.41
N GLU A 338 5.63 -19.82 -21.65
CA GLU A 338 6.48 -19.17 -22.66
C GLU A 338 5.87 -19.28 -24.05
N GLY A 339 5.36 -20.46 -24.41
CA GLY A 339 4.73 -20.68 -25.70
C GLY A 339 3.38 -19.99 -25.83
N ILE A 340 2.55 -19.90 -24.78
CA ILE A 340 1.29 -19.13 -24.77
C ILE A 340 1.54 -17.64 -25.05
N PHE A 341 2.58 -17.07 -24.46
CA PHE A 341 2.87 -15.64 -24.53
C PHE A 341 4.02 -15.27 -25.46
N GLY A 342 4.49 -16.22 -26.29
CA GLY A 342 5.53 -15.99 -27.29
C GLY A 342 5.22 -14.85 -28.27
N PHE A 343 3.94 -14.59 -28.54
CA PHE A 343 3.49 -13.47 -29.38
C PHE A 343 3.83 -12.08 -28.82
N LEU A 344 4.18 -11.98 -27.54
CA LEU A 344 4.63 -10.73 -26.91
C LEU A 344 6.07 -10.37 -27.29
N GLY A 345 6.80 -11.22 -28.03
CA GLY A 345 8.21 -11.03 -28.36
C GLY A 345 8.51 -10.42 -29.74
N GLU A 346 7.56 -10.46 -30.68
CA GLU A 346 7.85 -10.17 -32.09
C GLU A 346 6.88 -9.13 -32.67
N VAL A 347 7.30 -7.85 -32.69
CA VAL A 347 6.77 -6.85 -33.62
C VAL A 347 7.96 -6.14 -34.27
N ALA A 348 8.42 -6.65 -35.42
CA ALA A 348 9.35 -5.97 -36.34
C ALA A 348 8.70 -6.02 -37.74
N GLU A 349 8.76 -5.01 -38.62
CA GLU A 349 9.94 -4.26 -39.09
C GLU A 349 9.54 -2.84 -39.59
N LEU A 350 10.51 -1.91 -39.70
CA LEU A 350 10.70 -1.07 -40.91
C LEU A 350 12.05 -0.30 -40.90
N GLU A 351 12.52 -0.07 -42.13
CA GLU A 351 13.85 0.28 -42.69
C GLU A 351 14.66 1.49 -42.17
N GLN A 352 14.34 2.11 -41.03
CA GLN A 352 15.14 3.26 -40.51
C GLN A 352 15.26 3.29 -38.98
N PRO A 353 16.37 3.84 -38.42
CA PRO A 353 16.64 3.78 -36.98
C PRO A 353 15.67 4.71 -36.21
N CYS A 354 14.63 4.11 -35.64
CA CYS A 354 13.66 4.78 -34.76
C CYS A 354 13.63 4.09 -33.39
N PRO A 355 13.33 4.83 -32.30
CA PRO A 355 13.54 4.35 -30.93
C PRO A 355 12.56 3.29 -30.43
N TYR A 356 13.06 2.34 -29.62
CA TYR A 356 12.37 1.14 -29.10
C TYR A 356 11.78 1.33 -27.69
N LEU A 357 10.78 0.53 -27.32
CA LEU A 357 10.20 0.47 -25.96
C LEU A 357 10.65 -0.82 -25.23
N ASP A 358 11.35 -0.71 -24.11
CA ASP A 358 11.82 -1.84 -23.25
C ASP A 358 11.27 -1.68 -21.83
N LEU A 359 10.86 -2.79 -21.21
CA LEU A 359 10.22 -2.84 -19.90
C LEU A 359 11.14 -3.18 -18.73
N HIS A 360 12.42 -3.55 -18.93
CA HIS A 360 13.20 -4.15 -17.83
C HIS A 360 14.68 -3.76 -17.65
N MET A 361 15.27 -2.84 -18.43
CA MET A 361 16.62 -2.30 -18.14
C MET A 361 16.77 -0.79 -18.40
N PRO A 362 17.73 -0.10 -17.75
CA PRO A 362 18.02 1.29 -18.08
C PRO A 362 18.73 1.38 -19.42
N ALA A 363 18.23 2.25 -20.30
CA ALA A 363 18.78 2.56 -21.61
C ALA A 363 20.28 2.91 -21.50
N ILE A 364 21.14 2.12 -22.14
CA ILE A 364 22.53 2.48 -22.41
C ILE A 364 22.58 3.01 -23.84
N ALA A 365 22.97 4.28 -23.97
CA ALA A 365 23.33 4.96 -25.22
C ALA A 365 22.33 4.84 -26.39
N GLY A 366 21.32 5.72 -26.38
CA GLY A 366 20.54 6.09 -27.56
C GLY A 366 19.39 5.13 -27.90
N GLN A 367 18.16 5.66 -27.85
CA GLN A 367 16.96 5.07 -28.46
C GLN A 367 16.22 3.92 -27.72
N THR A 368 16.05 3.99 -26.39
CA THR A 368 15.08 3.12 -25.69
C THR A 368 14.25 3.88 -24.64
N TYR A 369 12.92 3.77 -24.71
CA TYR A 369 11.97 4.36 -23.77
C TYR A 369 11.43 3.28 -22.82
N HIS A 370 11.34 3.62 -21.53
CA HIS A 370 10.72 2.77 -20.51
C HIS A 370 9.30 3.25 -20.25
N LEU A 371 8.30 2.37 -20.42
CA LEU A 371 6.90 2.68 -20.13
C LEU A 371 6.46 1.95 -18.84
N PRO A 372 6.31 2.67 -17.72
CA PRO A 372 5.80 2.07 -16.49
C PRO A 372 4.42 1.43 -16.72
N PHE A 373 4.17 0.28 -16.08
CA PHE A 373 2.89 -0.43 -16.20
C PHE A 373 1.71 0.47 -15.89
N ASP A 374 1.79 1.27 -14.83
CA ASP A 374 0.70 2.15 -14.42
C ASP A 374 0.41 3.22 -15.48
N THR A 375 1.46 3.78 -16.10
CA THR A 375 1.31 4.73 -17.22
C THR A 375 0.70 4.05 -18.45
N ALA A 376 1.15 2.85 -18.80
CA ALA A 376 0.59 2.08 -19.91
C ALA A 376 -0.88 1.72 -19.67
N TYR A 377 -1.18 1.31 -18.44
CA TYR A 377 -2.50 0.92 -17.99
C TYR A 377 -3.44 2.12 -17.95
N GLU A 378 -3.04 3.26 -17.37
CA GLU A 378 -3.82 4.49 -17.34
C GLU A 378 -4.11 5.01 -18.75
N PHE A 379 -3.12 4.94 -19.65
CA PHE A 379 -3.30 5.28 -21.06
C PHE A 379 -4.41 4.44 -21.69
N LEU A 380 -4.34 3.11 -21.61
CA LEU A 380 -5.41 2.24 -22.14
C LEU A 380 -6.74 2.42 -21.38
N ASN A 381 -6.70 2.63 -20.07
CA ASN A 381 -7.89 2.80 -19.25
C ASN A 381 -8.63 4.11 -19.58
N SER A 382 -7.89 5.15 -19.99
CA SER A 382 -8.43 6.43 -20.44
C SER A 382 -9.07 6.37 -21.83
N MET A 383 -8.71 5.38 -22.65
CA MET A 383 -9.33 5.13 -23.96
C MET A 383 -10.76 4.63 -23.79
N SER A 384 -11.65 5.03 -24.69
CA SER A 384 -13.00 4.48 -24.77
C SER A 384 -12.96 2.98 -25.14
N ALA A 385 -14.02 2.26 -24.80
CA ALA A 385 -14.13 0.84 -25.17
C ALA A 385 -14.04 0.63 -26.70
N HIS A 386 -14.56 1.57 -27.48
CA HIS A 386 -14.50 1.54 -28.95
C HIS A 386 -13.07 1.68 -29.49
N GLU A 387 -12.22 2.49 -28.85
CA GLU A 387 -10.82 2.67 -29.24
C GLU A 387 -9.93 1.48 -28.81
N ARG A 388 -10.26 0.83 -27.69
CA ARG A 388 -9.51 -0.35 -27.23
C ARG A 388 -9.81 -1.62 -28.02
N GLU A 389 -11.04 -1.81 -28.46
CA GLU A 389 -11.47 -3.10 -29.05
C GLU A 389 -10.64 -3.50 -30.28
N PRO A 390 -10.27 -2.61 -31.23
CA PRO A 390 -9.39 -2.98 -32.33
C PRO A 390 -7.99 -3.43 -31.89
N LEU A 391 -7.44 -2.86 -30.81
CA LEU A 391 -6.16 -3.28 -30.24
C LEU A 391 -6.26 -4.69 -29.64
N LEU A 392 -7.36 -4.95 -28.91
CA LEU A 392 -7.63 -6.26 -28.32
C LEU A 392 -7.85 -7.30 -29.41
N GLU A 393 -8.63 -7.00 -30.45
CA GLU A 393 -8.89 -7.93 -31.55
C GLU A 393 -7.60 -8.34 -32.25
N SER A 394 -6.75 -7.37 -32.56
CA SER A 394 -5.48 -7.69 -33.21
C SER A 394 -4.50 -8.40 -32.25
N ALA A 395 -4.63 -8.26 -30.93
CA ALA A 395 -3.90 -9.08 -29.98
C ALA A 395 -4.44 -10.52 -29.91
N ARG A 396 -5.76 -10.72 -30.08
CA ARG A 396 -6.39 -12.05 -30.17
C ARG A 396 -5.90 -12.81 -31.40
N GLU A 397 -5.76 -12.14 -32.54
CA GLU A 397 -5.21 -12.72 -33.76
C GLU A 397 -3.77 -13.22 -33.55
N SER A 398 -2.88 -12.35 -33.07
CA SER A 398 -1.47 -12.71 -32.79
C SER A 398 -1.37 -13.84 -31.76
N PHE A 399 -2.21 -13.80 -30.72
CA PHE A 399 -2.29 -14.85 -29.72
C PHE A 399 -2.68 -16.20 -30.34
N ARG A 400 -3.72 -16.24 -31.19
CA ARG A 400 -4.19 -17.49 -31.83
C ARG A 400 -3.15 -18.08 -32.78
N GLU A 401 -2.49 -17.24 -33.57
CA GLU A 401 -1.44 -17.67 -34.49
C GLU A 401 -0.24 -18.27 -33.72
N ASN A 402 0.20 -17.59 -32.66
CA ASN A 402 1.24 -18.08 -31.78
C ASN A 402 0.85 -19.38 -31.07
N LEU A 403 -0.38 -19.51 -30.59
CA LEU A 403 -0.83 -20.73 -29.92
C LEU A 403 -0.85 -21.94 -30.87
N LYS A 404 -1.33 -21.75 -32.11
CA LYS A 404 -1.31 -22.80 -33.15
C LYS A 404 0.10 -23.28 -33.49
N THR A 405 1.09 -22.40 -33.43
CA THR A 405 2.47 -22.71 -33.82
C THR A 405 3.34 -23.21 -32.67
N LYS A 406 3.21 -22.63 -31.47
CA LYS A 406 4.08 -22.89 -30.32
C LYS A 406 3.52 -23.90 -29.33
N CYS A 407 2.20 -23.90 -29.10
CA CYS A 407 1.54 -24.77 -28.11
C CYS A 407 0.20 -25.35 -28.61
N PRO A 408 0.15 -26.02 -29.79
CA PRO A 408 -1.09 -26.57 -30.32
C PRO A 408 -1.72 -27.63 -29.41
N HIS A 409 -0.93 -28.31 -28.57
CA HIS A 409 -1.39 -29.32 -27.61
C HIS A 409 -2.24 -28.74 -26.47
N LEU A 410 -2.23 -27.42 -26.25
CA LEU A 410 -3.06 -26.76 -25.25
C LEU A 410 -4.45 -26.37 -25.78
N ILE A 411 -4.65 -26.39 -27.10
CA ILE A 411 -5.92 -26.02 -27.73
C ILE A 411 -6.96 -27.10 -27.36
N PRO A 412 -8.09 -26.74 -26.70
CA PRO A 412 -9.10 -27.70 -26.31
C PRO A 412 -9.72 -28.39 -27.54
N THR A 413 -9.99 -29.68 -27.41
CA THR A 413 -10.75 -30.39 -28.43
C THR A 413 -12.21 -29.91 -28.41
N PRO A 414 -12.84 -29.66 -29.57
CA PRO A 414 -14.25 -29.29 -29.63
C PRO A 414 -15.13 -30.33 -28.93
N GLN A 415 -16.09 -29.87 -28.11
CA GLN A 415 -17.08 -30.71 -27.44
C GLN A 415 -18.46 -30.50 -28.08
N ASP A 416 -19.31 -31.53 -28.04
CA ASP A 416 -20.70 -31.44 -28.52
C ASP A 416 -21.58 -30.77 -27.45
N GLY A 417 -21.51 -29.44 -27.40
CA GLY A 417 -22.27 -28.60 -26.47
C GLY A 417 -21.70 -27.19 -26.40
N THR A 418 -22.39 -26.30 -25.69
CA THR A 418 -21.91 -24.92 -25.44
C THR A 418 -21.16 -24.90 -24.12
N ILE A 419 -19.88 -24.53 -24.18
CA ILE A 419 -18.98 -24.46 -23.03
C ILE A 419 -19.14 -23.12 -22.34
N ILE A 420 -19.61 -23.17 -21.10
CA ILE A 420 -19.65 -22.03 -20.17
C ILE A 420 -18.48 -22.21 -19.20
N ALA A 421 -17.41 -21.44 -19.37
CA ALA A 421 -16.31 -21.43 -18.41
C ALA A 421 -16.64 -20.49 -17.24
N LEU A 422 -16.69 -21.03 -16.03
CA LEU A 422 -16.84 -20.30 -14.79
C LEU A 422 -15.54 -20.37 -14.00
N HIS A 423 -14.84 -19.25 -13.90
CA HIS A 423 -13.68 -19.14 -13.04
C HIS A 423 -14.11 -18.77 -11.62
N LEU A 424 -13.77 -19.61 -10.63
CA LEU A 424 -13.97 -19.33 -9.22
C LEU A 424 -12.66 -19.55 -8.48
N ARG A 425 -12.37 -18.65 -7.55
CA ARG A 425 -11.27 -18.86 -6.61
C ARG A 425 -11.84 -19.44 -5.33
N ASP A 426 -11.41 -20.64 -4.96
CA ASP A 426 -11.57 -21.15 -3.60
C ASP A 426 -10.45 -20.56 -2.74
N ARG A 427 -10.66 -20.49 -1.44
CA ARG A 427 -9.67 -19.97 -0.50
C ARG A 427 -8.45 -20.90 -0.50
N SER A 428 -7.46 -20.65 -1.34
CA SER A 428 -6.24 -21.44 -1.39
C SER A 428 -5.34 -21.10 -0.20
N ALA A 429 -4.43 -21.99 0.23
CA ALA A 429 -3.43 -21.67 1.24
C ALA A 429 -2.42 -20.60 0.76
N GLY A 430 -2.41 -20.33 -0.56
CA GLY A 430 -1.76 -19.20 -1.22
C GLY A 430 -2.67 -17.99 -1.48
N ASP A 431 -3.95 -18.02 -1.07
CA ASP A 431 -4.67 -16.79 -0.77
C ASP A 431 -4.00 -16.28 0.50
N PRO A 432 -3.45 -15.07 0.50
CA PRO A 432 -2.86 -14.55 1.70
C PRO A 432 -3.95 -14.56 2.77
N LEU A 433 -3.79 -15.48 3.74
CA LEU A 433 -4.19 -15.19 5.11
C LEU A 433 -3.70 -13.78 5.40
N PRO A 434 -4.43 -12.94 6.12
CA PRO A 434 -4.22 -11.50 6.18
C PRO A 434 -2.77 -11.15 6.60
N THR A 435 -1.87 -11.14 5.61
CA THR A 435 -0.41 -11.03 5.72
C THR A 435 0.09 -10.20 4.52
N ARG A 436 0.16 -8.90 4.78
CA ARG A 436 1.25 -7.93 4.51
C ARG A 436 2.06 -7.90 3.22
N ARG A 437 1.81 -8.65 2.16
CA ARG A 437 2.56 -8.46 0.89
C ARG A 437 1.71 -8.71 -0.35
N LEU A 438 0.68 -7.88 -0.56
CA LEU A 438 -0.03 -7.82 -1.83
C LEU A 438 0.06 -6.43 -2.44
N LEU A 439 0.59 -6.36 -3.66
CA LEU A 439 0.48 -5.19 -4.53
C LEU A 439 -1.00 -5.02 -4.94
N PRO A 440 -1.47 -3.82 -5.31
CA PRO A 440 -2.90 -3.55 -5.57
C PRO A 440 -3.54 -4.47 -6.62
N TRP A 441 -2.74 -4.97 -7.58
CA TRP A 441 -3.19 -5.90 -8.61
C TRP A 441 -3.20 -7.38 -8.18
N GLN A 442 -2.63 -7.69 -7.00
CA GLN A 442 -2.58 -9.03 -6.40
C GLN A 442 -3.62 -9.22 -5.28
N MET A 443 -4.40 -8.19 -4.92
CA MET A 443 -5.55 -8.33 -4.03
C MET A 443 -6.56 -9.31 -4.63
N PHE A 444 -6.55 -10.53 -4.14
CA PHE A 444 -7.66 -11.45 -4.29
C PHE A 444 -8.24 -11.69 -2.91
N SER A 445 -9.55 -11.47 -2.83
CA SER A 445 -10.49 -12.00 -1.84
C SER A 445 -10.61 -11.41 -0.43
N VAL A 446 -10.18 -10.16 -0.12
CA VAL A 446 -10.35 -9.68 1.29
C VAL A 446 -11.28 -8.48 1.53
N ASP A 447 -11.54 -7.56 0.61
CA ASP A 447 -12.55 -6.53 0.92
C ASP A 447 -13.10 -5.83 -0.32
N TYR A 448 -14.18 -6.36 -0.86
CA TYR A 448 -14.99 -5.67 -1.87
C TYR A 448 -16.06 -4.75 -1.27
N GLY A 449 -16.04 -4.48 0.05
CA GLY A 449 -17.20 -3.86 0.72
C GLY A 449 -18.47 -4.68 0.55
N LEU A 450 -18.31 -5.97 0.26
CA LEU A 450 -19.34 -6.98 0.19
C LEU A 450 -19.30 -7.76 1.50
N PRO A 451 -20.45 -8.25 2.00
CA PRO A 451 -20.49 -9.03 3.23
C PRO A 451 -19.80 -10.40 3.00
N ASP A 452 -18.48 -10.45 3.09
CA ASP A 452 -17.71 -11.66 2.83
C ASP A 452 -17.73 -12.61 4.04
N ASN A 453 -18.67 -13.56 3.99
CA ASN A 453 -18.43 -15.02 4.10
C ASN A 453 -19.76 -15.80 4.16
N ASN A 454 -20.65 -15.58 3.18
CA ASN A 454 -21.81 -16.44 3.00
C ASN A 454 -21.64 -17.29 1.72
N PRO A 455 -21.07 -18.50 1.81
CA PRO A 455 -20.98 -19.44 0.68
C PRO A 455 -22.31 -19.62 -0.06
N GLY A 456 -23.43 -19.50 0.67
CA GLY A 456 -24.76 -19.56 0.09
C GLY A 456 -25.11 -18.36 -0.80
N TYR A 457 -24.60 -17.16 -0.51
CA TYR A 457 -24.81 -15.99 -1.38
C TYR A 457 -24.13 -16.18 -2.73
N TYR A 458 -22.83 -16.51 -2.73
CA TYR A 458 -22.08 -16.68 -3.98
C TYR A 458 -22.50 -17.90 -4.78
N SER A 459 -22.82 -19.01 -4.10
CA SER A 459 -23.42 -20.17 -4.76
C SER A 459 -24.71 -19.80 -5.49
N ARG A 460 -25.59 -19.01 -4.85
CA ARG A 460 -26.84 -18.53 -5.48
C ARG A 460 -26.56 -17.54 -6.62
N LEU A 461 -25.64 -16.59 -6.43
CA LEU A 461 -25.30 -15.61 -7.46
C LEU A 461 -24.83 -16.28 -8.74
N TYR A 462 -23.82 -17.15 -8.65
CA TYR A 462 -23.24 -17.80 -9.82
C TYR A 462 -24.15 -18.88 -10.39
N ALA A 463 -24.90 -19.63 -9.58
CA ALA A 463 -25.89 -20.56 -10.10
C ALA A 463 -27.02 -19.84 -10.85
N ASN A 464 -27.53 -18.72 -10.31
CA ASN A 464 -28.52 -17.90 -11.00
C ASN A 464 -27.96 -17.32 -12.30
N ALA A 465 -26.73 -16.80 -12.29
CA ALA A 465 -26.07 -16.29 -13.49
C ALA A 465 -25.98 -17.37 -14.58
N VAL A 466 -25.48 -18.56 -14.24
CA VAL A 466 -25.37 -19.67 -15.19
C VAL A 466 -26.75 -20.07 -15.72
N ASN A 467 -27.74 -20.25 -14.85
CA ASN A 467 -29.09 -20.62 -15.25
C ASN A 467 -29.72 -19.56 -16.18
N SER A 468 -29.57 -18.27 -15.85
CA SER A 468 -30.06 -17.17 -16.69
C SER A 468 -29.36 -17.15 -18.04
N ILE A 469 -28.03 -17.29 -18.09
CA ILE A 469 -27.26 -17.33 -19.34
C ILE A 469 -27.71 -18.48 -20.23
N VAL A 470 -27.94 -19.68 -19.67
CA VAL A 470 -28.45 -20.84 -20.43
C VAL A 470 -29.79 -20.53 -21.08
N ILE A 471 -30.69 -19.85 -20.36
CA ILE A 471 -32.02 -19.48 -20.85
C ILE A 471 -31.92 -18.35 -21.89
N GLU A 472 -31.19 -17.28 -21.57
CA GLU A 472 -31.02 -16.07 -22.40
C GLU A 472 -30.39 -16.38 -23.75
N HIS A 473 -29.40 -17.29 -23.78
CA HIS A 473 -28.73 -17.74 -25.01
C HIS A 473 -29.40 -18.97 -25.65
N ASN A 474 -30.52 -19.45 -25.11
CA ASN A 474 -31.26 -20.63 -25.61
C ASN A 474 -30.38 -21.88 -25.81
N ILE A 475 -29.48 -22.14 -24.86
CA ILE A 475 -28.45 -23.18 -24.95
C ILE A 475 -29.08 -24.57 -24.77
N GLN A 476 -29.00 -25.42 -25.80
CA GLN A 476 -29.60 -26.76 -25.79
C GLN A 476 -28.77 -27.80 -25.02
N LYS A 477 -27.43 -27.71 -25.08
CA LYS A 477 -26.49 -28.63 -24.43
C LYS A 477 -25.46 -27.83 -23.61
N PRO A 478 -25.83 -27.28 -22.45
CA PRO A 478 -24.93 -26.47 -21.64
C PRO A 478 -23.92 -27.33 -20.87
N ILE A 479 -22.63 -27.07 -21.07
CA ILE A 479 -21.51 -27.68 -20.35
C ILE A 479 -20.85 -26.59 -19.50
N LEU A 480 -21.04 -26.64 -18.19
CA LEU A 480 -20.39 -25.74 -17.24
C LEU A 480 -19.02 -26.29 -16.82
N GLN A 481 -17.96 -25.62 -17.26
CA GLN A 481 -16.59 -25.88 -16.83
C GLN A 481 -16.24 -24.96 -15.65
N ILE A 482 -16.11 -25.52 -14.45
CA ILE A 482 -15.68 -24.76 -13.27
C ILE A 482 -14.17 -24.85 -13.15
N HIS A 483 -13.48 -23.74 -13.41
CA HIS A 483 -12.04 -23.59 -13.23
C HIS A 483 -11.74 -23.03 -11.85
N SER A 484 -10.96 -23.76 -11.05
CA SER A 484 -10.58 -23.32 -9.70
C SER A 484 -9.34 -24.01 -9.16
N THR A 485 -8.67 -23.36 -8.21
CA THR A 485 -7.71 -23.99 -7.29
C THR A 485 -8.36 -24.77 -6.15
N GLY A 486 -9.69 -24.74 -6.05
CA GLY A 486 -10.46 -25.29 -4.94
C GLY A 486 -10.67 -26.79 -4.94
N LYS A 487 -11.31 -27.26 -3.86
CA LYS A 487 -11.72 -28.67 -3.73
C LYS A 487 -13.13 -28.86 -4.29
N ALA A 488 -13.41 -30.03 -4.87
CA ALA A 488 -14.73 -30.37 -5.40
C ALA A 488 -15.87 -30.19 -4.37
N SER A 489 -15.59 -30.39 -3.07
CA SER A 489 -16.55 -30.18 -1.99
C SER A 489 -17.06 -28.74 -1.89
N SER A 490 -16.24 -27.75 -2.26
CA SER A 490 -16.55 -26.32 -2.17
C SER A 490 -17.65 -25.90 -3.14
N PHE A 491 -17.86 -26.67 -4.23
CA PHE A 491 -18.82 -26.35 -5.28
C PHE A 491 -20.15 -27.09 -5.16
N LYS A 492 -20.31 -27.99 -4.19
CA LYS A 492 -21.53 -28.80 -4.02
C LYS A 492 -22.81 -27.96 -3.94
N GLN A 493 -22.77 -26.86 -3.20
CA GLN A 493 -23.93 -25.99 -3.02
C GLN A 493 -24.29 -25.26 -4.33
N LEU A 494 -23.30 -24.72 -5.05
CA LEU A 494 -23.51 -24.10 -6.36
C LEU A 494 -24.12 -25.10 -7.33
N ILE A 495 -23.53 -26.30 -7.43
CA ILE A 495 -23.98 -27.36 -8.34
C ILE A 495 -25.43 -27.77 -8.01
N SER A 496 -25.79 -27.86 -6.73
CA SER A 496 -27.15 -28.21 -6.32
C SER A 496 -28.23 -27.18 -6.71
N LEU A 497 -27.82 -25.96 -7.10
CA LEU A 497 -28.70 -24.87 -7.50
C LEU A 497 -28.79 -24.72 -9.04
N LEU A 498 -28.03 -25.50 -9.81
CA LEU A 498 -28.07 -25.48 -11.27
C LEU A 498 -29.27 -26.24 -11.83
N ASN A 499 -29.73 -25.84 -13.00
CA ASN A 499 -30.77 -26.56 -13.73
C ASN A 499 -30.28 -27.98 -14.10
N PRO A 500 -31.14 -29.02 -13.99
CA PRO A 500 -30.75 -30.43 -14.15
C PRO A 500 -30.25 -30.86 -15.54
N GLY A 501 -30.35 -29.98 -16.55
CA GLY A 501 -29.82 -30.20 -17.90
C GLY A 501 -28.40 -29.66 -18.14
N ILE A 502 -27.76 -29.06 -17.12
CA ILE A 502 -26.40 -28.53 -17.21
C ILE A 502 -25.41 -29.63 -16.84
N GLU A 503 -24.58 -30.03 -17.80
CA GLU A 503 -23.43 -30.89 -17.53
C GLU A 503 -22.37 -30.08 -16.78
N VAL A 504 -21.82 -30.61 -15.68
CA VAL A 504 -20.80 -29.90 -14.90
C VAL A 504 -19.46 -30.64 -14.96
N GLN A 505 -18.44 -29.94 -15.42
CA GLN A 505 -17.05 -30.40 -15.48
C GLN A 505 -16.23 -29.60 -14.46
N LEU A 506 -15.70 -30.26 -13.43
CA LEU A 506 -14.83 -29.64 -12.43
C LEU A 506 -13.38 -29.72 -12.90
N LEU A 507 -12.80 -28.59 -13.31
CA LEU A 507 -11.41 -28.47 -13.77
C LEU A 507 -10.57 -27.86 -12.65
N LEU A 508 -10.20 -28.72 -11.70
CA LEU A 508 -9.53 -28.34 -10.46
C LEU A 508 -8.01 -28.56 -10.60
N ASN A 509 -7.27 -27.47 -10.75
CA ASN A 509 -5.82 -27.28 -10.57
C ASN A 509 -4.77 -28.34 -10.99
N ASP A 510 -5.00 -29.18 -11.99
CA ASP A 510 -3.96 -30.13 -12.45
C ASP A 510 -2.94 -29.53 -13.43
N HIS A 511 -3.28 -28.43 -14.14
CA HIS A 511 -2.38 -27.77 -15.11
C HIS A 511 -2.87 -26.34 -15.48
N PRO A 512 -2.35 -25.25 -14.89
CA PRO A 512 -2.90 -23.90 -15.07
C PRO A 512 -2.91 -23.35 -16.49
N PRO A 513 -1.85 -23.52 -17.33
CA PRO A 513 -1.91 -23.20 -18.75
C PRO A 513 -3.15 -23.75 -19.47
N LYS A 514 -3.55 -25.00 -19.20
CA LYS A 514 -4.73 -25.61 -19.82
C LYS A 514 -6.02 -24.92 -19.39
N SER A 515 -6.16 -24.59 -18.10
CA SER A 515 -7.33 -23.83 -17.60
C SER A 515 -7.38 -22.41 -18.18
N PHE A 516 -6.21 -21.76 -18.31
CA PHE A 516 -6.10 -20.45 -18.94
C PHE A 516 -6.58 -20.47 -20.39
N ILE A 517 -6.12 -21.44 -21.18
CA ILE A 517 -6.53 -21.59 -22.57
C ILE A 517 -8.00 -22.02 -22.68
N ALA A 518 -8.48 -22.93 -21.83
CA ALA A 518 -9.89 -23.35 -21.84
C ALA A 518 -10.84 -22.16 -21.61
N MET A 519 -10.52 -21.25 -20.69
CA MET A 519 -11.30 -20.01 -20.50
C MET A 519 -11.30 -19.11 -21.74
N ILE A 520 -10.19 -19.07 -22.50
CA ILE A 520 -10.10 -18.26 -23.73
C ILE A 520 -10.95 -18.86 -24.85
N TYR A 521 -11.02 -20.19 -24.93
CA TYR A 521 -11.75 -20.92 -25.98
C TYR A 521 -13.19 -21.27 -25.62
N ALA A 522 -13.64 -20.98 -24.40
CA ALA A 522 -15.02 -21.19 -24.00
C ALA A 522 -15.98 -20.32 -24.83
N ASP A 523 -17.15 -20.85 -25.13
CA ASP A 523 -18.20 -20.11 -25.84
C ASP A 523 -18.69 -18.94 -25.01
N ILE A 524 -18.77 -19.12 -23.68
CA ILE A 524 -19.16 -18.09 -22.72
C ILE A 524 -18.20 -18.11 -21.53
N LEU A 525 -17.70 -16.94 -21.12
CA LEU A 525 -16.79 -16.81 -19.98
C LEU A 525 -17.44 -16.01 -18.83
N ILE A 526 -17.61 -16.65 -17.67
CA ILE A 526 -17.98 -16.01 -16.41
C ILE A 526 -16.72 -15.86 -15.56
N ALA A 527 -16.19 -14.66 -15.50
CA ALA A 527 -14.95 -14.37 -14.79
C ALA A 527 -15.20 -14.05 -13.31
N SER A 528 -14.24 -14.46 -12.49
CA SER A 528 -14.10 -13.95 -11.13
C SER A 528 -13.45 -12.56 -11.15
N HIS A 529 -13.32 -11.95 -9.97
CA HIS A 529 -12.45 -10.78 -9.83
C HIS A 529 -10.94 -11.13 -9.78
N SER A 530 -10.55 -12.33 -10.22
CA SER A 530 -9.16 -12.73 -10.39
C SER A 530 -8.50 -12.02 -11.59
N SER A 531 -7.27 -11.53 -11.44
CA SER A 531 -6.48 -11.03 -12.57
C SER A 531 -6.00 -12.18 -13.46
N PHE A 532 -6.01 -13.42 -12.93
CA PHE A 532 -5.84 -14.63 -13.72
C PHE A 532 -6.97 -14.81 -14.74
N SER A 533 -8.23 -14.53 -14.37
CA SER A 533 -9.37 -14.56 -15.29
C SER A 533 -9.50 -13.30 -16.16
N TRP A 534 -8.80 -12.22 -15.83
CA TRP A 534 -8.84 -10.98 -16.61
C TRP A 534 -8.19 -11.09 -17.99
N LEU A 535 -6.98 -11.64 -18.10
CA LEU A 535 -6.33 -11.83 -19.40
C LEU A 535 -7.15 -12.73 -20.34
N PRO A 536 -7.73 -13.87 -19.88
CA PRO A 536 -8.69 -14.64 -20.64
C PRO A 536 -9.89 -13.82 -21.11
N MET A 537 -10.43 -12.92 -20.28
CA MET A 537 -11.49 -12.01 -20.75
C MET A 537 -11.01 -11.10 -21.87
N LEU A 538 -9.77 -10.62 -21.86
CA LEU A 538 -9.25 -9.80 -22.95
C LEU A 538 -9.12 -10.61 -24.25
N LEU A 539 -8.74 -11.89 -24.15
CA LEU A 539 -8.40 -12.76 -25.28
C LEU A 539 -9.57 -13.63 -25.82
N ASN A 540 -10.62 -13.85 -25.04
CA ASN A 540 -11.82 -14.58 -25.45
C ASN A 540 -12.68 -13.74 -26.42
N ASP A 541 -13.35 -14.36 -27.39
CA ASP A 541 -14.27 -13.67 -28.32
C ASP A 541 -15.73 -13.70 -27.86
N GLY A 542 -16.09 -14.72 -27.08
CA GLY A 542 -17.46 -15.00 -26.69
C GLY A 542 -18.06 -13.96 -25.73
N PRO A 543 -19.36 -14.10 -25.40
CA PRO A 543 -19.98 -13.34 -24.33
C PRO A 543 -19.27 -13.52 -23.00
N LYS A 544 -19.08 -12.40 -22.28
CA LYS A 544 -18.32 -12.38 -21.02
C LYS A 544 -19.14 -11.77 -19.93
N TYR A 545 -19.04 -12.34 -18.74
CA TYR A 545 -19.78 -11.91 -17.58
C TYR A 545 -18.83 -11.71 -16.41
N ILE A 546 -19.02 -10.61 -15.68
CA ILE A 546 -18.27 -10.34 -14.46
C ILE A 546 -19.14 -9.62 -13.45
N ARG A 547 -18.83 -9.78 -12.18
CA ARG A 547 -19.51 -9.04 -11.12
C ARG A 547 -19.17 -7.55 -11.17
N LYS A 548 -20.08 -6.71 -10.68
CA LYS A 548 -19.91 -5.26 -10.58
C LYS A 548 -18.64 -4.89 -9.79
N ASN A 549 -18.11 -3.69 -10.02
CA ASN A 549 -16.93 -3.12 -9.36
C ASN A 549 -15.63 -3.88 -9.63
N PHE A 550 -15.50 -4.48 -10.81
CA PHE A 550 -14.21 -5.03 -11.23
C PHE A 550 -13.19 -3.91 -11.48
N ARG A 551 -11.97 -4.10 -10.98
CA ARG A 551 -10.93 -3.05 -10.91
C ARG A 551 -10.22 -2.74 -12.22
N HIS A 552 -10.27 -3.66 -13.19
CA HIS A 552 -9.62 -3.48 -14.47
C HIS A 552 -10.61 -3.04 -15.55
N PHE A 553 -10.11 -2.37 -16.58
CA PHE A 553 -10.95 -2.10 -17.75
C PHE A 553 -11.45 -3.40 -18.37
N LEU A 554 -12.66 -3.33 -18.91
CA LEU A 554 -13.37 -4.46 -19.48
C LEU A 554 -13.45 -4.34 -21.02
N PRO A 555 -13.39 -5.48 -21.74
CA PRO A 555 -13.77 -5.55 -23.16
C PRO A 555 -15.19 -5.02 -23.38
N ALA A 556 -15.45 -4.46 -24.57
CA ALA A 556 -16.74 -3.84 -24.86
C ALA A 556 -17.93 -4.82 -24.74
N ASN A 557 -17.69 -6.10 -25.01
CA ASN A 557 -18.70 -7.17 -24.96
C ASN A 557 -18.90 -7.79 -23.56
N THR A 558 -18.45 -7.12 -22.49
CA THR A 558 -18.59 -7.62 -21.12
C THR A 558 -19.90 -7.16 -20.48
N GLN A 559 -20.68 -8.11 -19.96
CA GLN A 559 -21.90 -7.84 -19.20
C GLN A 559 -21.64 -7.94 -17.69
N ILE A 560 -22.30 -7.06 -16.93
CA ILE A 560 -22.22 -7.05 -15.48
C ILE A 560 -23.33 -7.96 -14.92
N LEU A 561 -22.95 -8.91 -14.06
CA LEU A 561 -23.89 -9.79 -13.39
C LEU A 561 -24.80 -8.99 -12.45
N GLU A 562 -26.12 -9.23 -12.53
CA GLU A 562 -27.07 -8.67 -11.59
C GLU A 562 -26.93 -9.34 -10.21
N GLU A 563 -26.70 -8.53 -9.18
CA GLU A 563 -26.57 -9.06 -7.82
C GLU A 563 -27.94 -9.37 -7.22
N VAL A 564 -28.11 -10.61 -6.76
CA VAL A 564 -29.33 -11.07 -6.09
C VAL A 564 -29.47 -10.33 -4.76
N LEU A 565 -30.42 -9.40 -4.64
CA LEU A 565 -30.79 -8.79 -3.38
C LEU A 565 -31.30 -9.88 -2.43
N LEU A 566 -30.55 -10.19 -1.37
CA LEU A 566 -31.04 -11.03 -0.29
C LEU A 566 -32.19 -10.31 0.42
N LYS A 567 -33.43 -10.55 -0.01
CA LYS A 567 -34.57 -10.42 0.87
C LYS A 567 -34.54 -11.61 1.82
N ASP A 568 -33.91 -11.46 2.98
CA ASP A 568 -34.42 -12.21 4.12
C ASP A 568 -34.13 -11.59 5.50
N LYS A 569 -35.09 -11.88 6.37
CA LYS A 569 -35.43 -11.21 7.62
C LYS A 569 -34.45 -11.56 8.75
N SER A 570 -33.81 -10.54 9.33
CA SER A 570 -33.66 -10.43 10.78
C SER A 570 -33.35 -8.97 11.15
N ILE A 571 -34.39 -8.26 11.55
CA ILE A 571 -34.33 -6.95 12.19
C ILE A 571 -33.97 -7.23 13.66
N PRO A 572 -32.69 -7.12 14.07
CA PRO A 572 -32.36 -6.15 15.13
C PRO A 572 -30.94 -5.54 15.12
N GLU A 573 -30.10 -5.65 14.09
CA GLU A 573 -28.76 -5.01 14.14
C GLU A 573 -28.72 -3.59 13.54
N GLN A 574 -29.50 -3.32 12.49
CA GLN A 574 -29.58 -1.97 11.91
C GLN A 574 -30.30 -0.96 12.83
N MET A 575 -31.17 -1.45 13.73
CA MET A 575 -31.84 -0.61 14.73
C MET A 575 -30.90 -0.24 15.88
N LEU A 576 -30.00 -1.15 16.29
CA LEU A 576 -28.98 -0.83 17.31
C LEU A 576 -27.99 0.21 16.81
N ILE A 577 -27.59 0.18 15.54
CA ILE A 577 -26.66 1.16 14.96
C ILE A 577 -27.32 2.56 14.87
N LYS A 578 -28.60 2.65 14.49
CA LYS A 578 -29.35 3.91 14.46
C LYS A 578 -29.71 4.45 15.85
N LEU A 579 -29.97 3.57 16.83
CA LEU A 579 -30.27 3.96 18.21
C LEU A 579 -29.01 4.43 18.94
N ASN A 580 -27.85 3.81 18.69
CA ASN A 580 -26.57 4.21 19.26
C ASN A 580 -26.10 5.58 18.72
N MET A 581 -26.36 5.89 17.44
CA MET A 581 -26.10 7.23 16.89
C MET A 581 -27.04 8.31 17.46
N ARG A 582 -28.33 8.01 17.66
CA ARG A 582 -29.28 8.97 18.24
C ARG A 582 -29.04 9.22 19.74
N ILE A 583 -28.63 8.19 20.49
CA ILE A 583 -28.23 8.33 21.89
C ILE A 583 -26.92 9.12 21.99
N ARG A 584 -25.93 8.84 21.15
CA ARG A 584 -24.67 9.63 21.09
C ARG A 584 -24.95 11.10 20.72
N TYR A 585 -25.82 11.36 19.75
CA TYR A 585 -26.20 12.71 19.35
C TYR A 585 -27.03 13.44 20.42
N TRP A 586 -27.90 12.74 21.15
CA TRP A 586 -28.68 13.28 22.27
C TRP A 586 -27.83 13.58 23.50
N LEU A 587 -26.87 12.70 23.83
CA LEU A 587 -25.86 12.93 24.88
C LEU A 587 -24.94 14.11 24.51
N PHE A 588 -24.54 14.23 23.24
CA PHE A 588 -23.75 15.33 22.71
C PHE A 588 -24.45 16.69 22.85
N LYS A 589 -25.77 16.73 22.62
CA LYS A 589 -26.57 17.97 22.71
C LYS A 589 -26.96 18.35 24.15
N ARG A 590 -27.08 17.37 25.06
CA ARG A 590 -27.55 17.59 26.44
C ARG A 590 -26.43 17.87 27.46
N PHE A 591 -25.20 17.44 27.18
CA PHE A 591 -24.09 17.56 28.14
C PHE A 591 -23.04 18.62 27.81
N ASN A 592 -23.16 19.33 26.68
CA ASN A 592 -22.32 20.49 26.34
C ASN A 592 -20.82 20.31 26.68
N LEU A 593 -20.28 19.13 26.34
CA LEU A 593 -18.90 18.77 26.65
C LEU A 593 -17.97 19.37 25.59
N VAL A 594 -17.48 20.57 25.89
CA VAL A 594 -16.35 21.20 25.22
C VAL A 594 -15.05 20.77 25.92
N ARG A 595 -14.14 20.22 25.09
CA ARG A 595 -12.65 20.13 25.12
C ARG A 595 -11.89 20.07 26.46
N TYR A 596 -10.80 19.29 26.47
CA TYR A 596 -9.39 19.74 26.60
C TYR A 596 -8.51 18.51 26.24
N GLN A 597 -7.66 18.56 25.19
CA GLN A 597 -6.23 18.89 25.31
C GLN A 597 -5.57 18.18 26.50
N ASP A 598 -4.93 17.04 26.26
CA ASP A 598 -3.49 16.98 25.96
C ASP A 598 -3.22 15.98 24.84
#